data_AF-K7EKU7-F1
#
_entry.id   AF-K7EKU7-F1
#
_cell.length_a   1.000
_cell.length_b   1.000
_cell.length_c   1.000
_cell.angle_alpha   90.00
_cell.angle_beta   90.00
_cell.angle_gamma   90.00
#
_symmetry.space_group_name_H-M   'P 1'
#
loop_
_entity.id
_entity.type
_entity.pdbx_description
1 polymer ?
#
loop_
_entity_poly.entity_id
_entity_poly.type
_entity_poly.pdbx_seq_one_letter_code
_entity_poly.pdbx_strand_id
1 'polypeptide(L)' 'MEDDQNWYKAELRGVEGFIPKNYIRVKPHPWYSGRISRQLAEEILMKRNHLGAFLIRESESSPGEFSVSV' A
#
# COMPACT_ATOMS: atom_id res chain seq x y z
N MET A 1 15.37 32.02 -6.88
CA MET A 1 13.99 31.54 -6.66
C MET A 1 13.97 30.09 -7.07
N GLU A 2 14.64 29.24 -6.31
CA GLU A 2 14.74 27.80 -6.54
C GLU A 2 14.67 27.17 -5.16
N ASP A 3 13.99 26.02 -5.02
CA ASP A 3 13.61 25.33 -3.78
C ASP A 3 12.41 25.86 -3.00
N ASP A 4 11.24 25.87 -3.64
CA ASP A 4 9.98 25.77 -2.89
C ASP A 4 9.86 24.31 -2.35
N GLN A 5 10.41 24.05 -1.16
CA GLN A 5 10.53 22.71 -0.53
C GLN A 5 9.21 21.94 -0.37
N ASN A 6 8.09 22.61 -0.61
CA ASN A 6 6.74 22.10 -0.50
C ASN A 6 6.22 21.42 -1.78
N TRP A 7 7.00 21.41 -2.88
CA TRP A 7 6.61 20.82 -4.16
C TRP A 7 7.60 19.77 -4.64
N TYR A 8 7.08 18.71 -5.25
CA TYR A 8 7.87 17.67 -5.91
C TYR A 8 7.60 17.66 -7.40
N LYS A 9 8.63 17.44 -8.21
CA LYS A 9 8.46 17.10 -9.63
C LYS A 9 8.00 15.65 -9.74
N ALA A 10 6.94 15.40 -10.50
CA ALA A 10 6.36 14.08 -10.68
C ALA A 10 5.90 13.86 -12.13
N GLU A 11 5.67 12.61 -12.49
CA GLU A 11 5.18 12.18 -13.80
C GLU A 11 3.97 11.25 -13.62
N LEU A 12 2.97 11.40 -14.49
CA LEU A 12 1.86 10.47 -14.61
C LEU A 12 1.41 10.33 -16.07
N ARG A 13 1.53 9.11 -16.62
CA ARG A 13 1.13 8.75 -17.99
C ARG A 13 1.82 9.58 -19.08
N GLY A 14 3.11 9.85 -18.90
CA GLY A 14 3.94 10.63 -19.81
C GLY A 14 3.84 12.14 -19.64
N VAL A 15 3.04 12.64 -18.68
CA VAL A 15 2.89 14.07 -18.40
C VAL A 15 3.64 14.43 -17.13
N GLU A 16 4.57 15.39 -17.22
CA GLU A 16 5.31 15.91 -16.07
C GLU A 16 4.65 17.15 -15.46
N GLY A 17 4.83 17.33 -14.15
CA GLY A 17 4.37 18.52 -13.43
C GLY A 17 4.89 18.58 -12.01
N PHE A 18 4.38 19.54 -11.23
CA PHE A 18 4.68 19.67 -9.81
C PHE A 18 3.45 19.28 -8.98
N ILE A 19 3.68 18.52 -7.90
CA ILE A 19 2.65 18.12 -6.94
C ILE A 19 3.02 18.58 -5.53
N PRO A 20 2.06 19.01 -4.70
CA PRO A 20 2.36 19.38 -3.33
C PRO A 20 2.83 18.17 -2.53
N LYS A 21 3.86 18.37 -1.71
CA LYS A 21 4.48 17.34 -0.87
C LYS A 21 3.47 16.64 0.06
N ASN A 22 2.48 17.37 0.58
CA ASN A 22 1.44 16.84 1.46
C ASN A 22 0.30 16.10 0.74
N TYR A 23 0.32 16.04 -0.60
CA TYR A 23 -0.68 15.33 -1.41
C TYR A 23 -0.23 13.92 -1.82
N ILE A 24 1.00 13.54 -1.50
CA ILE A 24 1.52 12.20 -1.72
C ILE A 24 1.87 11.51 -0.42
N ARG A 25 1.75 10.18 -0.45
CA ARG A 25 2.25 9.29 0.60
C ARG A 25 2.94 8.12 -0.08
N VAL A 26 3.91 7.53 0.62
CA VAL A 26 4.48 6.25 0.18
C VAL A 26 3.35 5.23 0.12
N LYS A 27 3.10 4.69 -1.06
CA LYS A 27 2.12 3.64 -1.25
C LYS A 27 2.80 2.31 -0.92
N PRO A 28 2.30 1.55 0.06
CA PRO A 28 2.82 0.21 0.31
C PRO A 28 2.63 -0.68 -0.93
N HIS A 29 3.40 -1.75 -1.00
CA HIS A 29 3.24 -2.70 -2.09
C HIS A 29 1.79 -3.25 -2.11
N PRO A 30 1.15 -3.44 -3.28
CA PRO A 30 -0.23 -3.94 -3.38
C PRO A 30 -0.57 -5.22 -2.59
N TRP A 31 0.42 -6.03 -2.25
CA TRP A 31 0.24 -7.24 -1.44
C TRP A 31 0.31 -6.96 0.07
N TYR A 32 0.77 -5.79 0.52
CA TYR A 32 0.85 -5.44 1.94
C TYR A 32 -0.45 -4.75 2.38
N SER A 33 -1.19 -5.40 3.28
CA SER A 33 -2.46 -4.89 3.82
C SER A 33 -2.32 -4.26 5.22
N GLY A 34 -1.11 -4.23 5.78
CA GLY A 34 -0.86 -3.64 7.10
C GLY A 34 -1.54 -4.41 8.23
N ARG A 35 -2.01 -3.68 9.25
CA ARG A 35 -2.72 -4.23 10.40
C ARG A 35 -4.18 -4.53 10.09
N ILE A 36 -4.42 -5.69 9.49
CA ILE A 36 -5.76 -6.26 9.30
C ILE A 36 -5.89 -7.59 10.03
N SER A 37 -7.12 -7.93 10.43
CA SER A 37 -7.39 -9.21 11.06
C SER A 37 -7.30 -10.37 10.08
N ARG A 38 -7.12 -11.57 10.61
CA ARG A 38 -7.20 -12.80 9.81
C ARG A 38 -8.53 -12.88 9.07
N GLN A 39 -9.64 -12.58 9.74
CA GLN A 39 -10.98 -12.67 9.14
C GLN A 39 -11.14 -11.69 7.98
N LEU A 40 -10.68 -10.44 8.15
CA LEU A 40 -10.73 -9.46 7.06
C LEU A 40 -9.85 -9.86 5.87
N ALA A 41 -8.70 -10.49 6.12
CA ALA A 41 -7.86 -11.01 5.06
C ALA A 41 -8.57 -12.11 4.24
N GLU A 42 -9.25 -13.05 4.92
CA GLU A 42 -10.03 -14.11 4.29
C GLU A 42 -11.17 -13.52 3.42
N GLU A 43 -11.91 -12.52 3.93
CA GLU A 43 -12.97 -11.83 3.16
C GLU A 43 -12.44 -11.12 1.91
N ILE A 44 -11.26 -10.48 1.99
CA ILE A 44 -10.62 -9.82 0.85
C ILE A 44 -10.23 -10.85 -0.21
N LEU A 45 -9.65 -11.98 0.21
CA LEU A 45 -9.18 -13.03 -0.70
C LEU A 45 -10.35 -13.75 -1.39
N MET A 46 -11.44 -14.02 -0.66
CA MET A 46 -12.67 -14.57 -1.25
C MET A 46 -13.24 -13.69 -2.37
N LYS A 47 -13.09 -12.36 -2.27
CA LYS A 47 -13.53 -11.42 -3.31
C LYS A 47 -12.62 -11.39 -4.54
N ARG A 48 -11.34 -11.80 -4.43
CA ARG A 48 -10.38 -11.75 -5.54
C ARG A 48 -10.56 -12.90 -6.54
N ASN A 49 -11.24 -13.99 -6.15
CA ASN A 49 -11.69 -15.11 -6.99
C ASN A 49 -10.72 -15.56 -8.11
N HIS A 50 -9.41 -15.55 -7.83
CA HIS A 50 -8.38 -16.05 -8.74
C HIS A 50 -7.37 -16.88 -7.95
N LEU A 51 -6.83 -17.93 -8.58
CA LEU A 51 -5.80 -18.76 -7.98
C LEU A 51 -4.54 -17.93 -7.71
N GLY A 52 -3.88 -18.24 -6.59
CA GLY A 52 -2.67 -17.53 -6.17
C GLY A 52 -2.90 -16.12 -5.64
N ALA A 53 -4.14 -15.74 -5.33
CA ALA A 53 -4.40 -14.52 -4.55
C ALA A 53 -3.72 -14.65 -3.17
N PHE A 54 -2.98 -13.62 -2.76
CA PHE A 54 -2.39 -13.57 -1.43
C PHE A 54 -2.29 -12.13 -0.94
N LEU A 55 -2.07 -11.98 0.36
CA LEU A 55 -1.68 -10.72 0.98
C LEU A 55 -0.79 -10.97 2.20
N ILE A 56 -0.02 -9.95 2.58
CA ILE A 56 0.82 -9.90 3.78
C ILE A 56 0.18 -8.91 4.76
N ARG A 57 0.03 -9.31 6.02
CA ARG A 57 -0.52 -8.51 7.12
C ARG A 57 0.37 -8.59 8.35
N GLU A 58 0.23 -7.63 9.27
CA GLU A 58 0.81 -7.73 10.61
C GLU A 58 0.15 -8.91 11.36
N SER A 59 0.96 -9.66 12.13
CA SER A 59 0.47 -10.73 12.98
C SER A 59 -0.28 -10.17 14.19
N GLU A 60 -1.50 -10.63 14.40
CA GLU A 60 -2.31 -10.25 15.58
C GLU A 60 -1.81 -10.92 16.85
N SER A 61 -1.23 -12.14 16.74
CA SER A 61 -0.73 -12.91 17.87
C SER A 61 0.70 -12.54 18.25
N SER A 62 1.49 -12.03 17.30
CA SER A 62 2.91 -11.73 17.48
C SER A 62 3.23 -10.32 16.98
N PRO A 63 3.13 -9.29 17.84
CA PRO A 63 3.40 -7.92 17.45
C PRO A 63 4.81 -7.75 16.84
N GLY A 64 4.88 -7.15 15.65
CA GLY A 64 6.15 -6.96 14.91
C GLY A 64 6.45 -8.06 13.90
N GLU A 65 5.71 -9.18 13.92
CA GLU A 65 5.81 -10.21 12.90
C GLU A 65 4.78 -10.01 11.78
N PHE A 66 5.01 -10.67 10.66
CA PHE A 66 4.12 -10.68 9.51
C PHE A 66 3.52 -12.05 9.26
N SER A 67 2.33 -12.07 8.68
CA SER A 67 1.63 -13.29 8.26
C SER A 67 1.22 -13.18 6.79
N VAL A 68 1.35 -14.28 6.06
CA VAL A 68 0.81 -14.43 4.70
C VAL A 68 -0.57 -15.07 4.79
N SER A 69 -1.54 -14.51 4.06
CA SER A 69 -2.89 -15.09 3.88
C SER A 69 -3.10 -15.38 2.40
N VAL A 70 -3.68 -16.54 2.09
CA VAL A 70 -3.90 -17.08 0.72
C VAL A 70 -5.35 -17.51 0.54
#